data_AF-A0A8S3BZ62-F1
#
_entry.id   AF-A0A8S3BZ62-F1
#
_cell.length_a   1.000
_cell.length_b   1.000
_cell.length_c   1.000
_cell.angle_alpha   90.00
_cell.angle_beta   90.00
_cell.angle_gamma   90.00
#
_symmetry.space_group_name_H-M   'P 1'
#
loop_
_entity.id
_entity.type
_entity.pdbx_description
1 polymer ?
#
loop_
_entity_poly.entity_id
_entity_poly.type
_entity_poly.pdbx_seq_one_letter_code
_entity_poly.pdbx_strand_id
1 'polypeptide(L)' 'DAQLSNGVGFNFRTVPNDSLSSNTPYSHIVTSVDGTNSIGTQGLRVNDFILSINDENVEYLNHEQLEDKLRRINNSET' A
#
# COMPACT_ATOMS: atom_id res chain seq x y z
N ASP A 1 -12.76 -1.93 -17.75
CA ASP A 1 -12.10 -1.23 -16.62
C ASP A 1 -10.95 -2.05 -16.07
N ALA A 2 -9.75 -1.87 -16.65
CA ALA A 2 -8.52 -2.36 -16.04
C ALA A 2 -7.95 -1.20 -15.22
N GLN A 3 -8.40 -1.07 -13.97
CA GLN A 3 -7.80 -0.12 -13.04
C GLN A 3 -6.38 -0.59 -12.72
N LEU A 4 -5.43 0.07 -13.39
CA LEU A 4 -4.01 0.21 -13.11
C LEU A 4 -3.58 -0.52 -11.83
N SER A 5 -3.28 -1.82 -11.94
CA SER A 5 -2.51 -2.49 -10.90
C SER A 5 -1.19 -1.75 -10.80
N ASN A 6 -0.87 -1.23 -9.62
CA ASN A 6 0.45 -0.74 -9.20
C ASN A 6 1.60 -1.77 -9.34
N GLY A 7 1.42 -2.84 -10.12
CA GLY A 7 2.35 -3.94 -10.34
C GLY A 7 2.37 -4.97 -9.23
N VAL A 8 1.89 -4.63 -8.02
CA VAL A 8 2.01 -5.48 -6.83
C VAL A 8 0.75 -6.30 -6.51
N GLY A 9 -0.37 -6.08 -7.21
CA GLY A 9 -1.58 -6.92 -7.08
C GLY A 9 -2.59 -6.48 -6.02
N PHE A 10 -2.56 -5.23 -5.57
CA PHE A 10 -3.64 -4.64 -4.78
C PHE A 10 -3.72 -3.13 -5.02
N ASN A 11 -4.89 -2.52 -4.87
CA ASN A 11 -5.03 -1.06 -4.87
C ASN A 11 -5.18 -0.56 -3.43
N PHE A 12 -4.79 0.68 -3.20
CA PHE A 12 -4.92 1.31 -1.89
C PHE A 12 -5.34 2.78 -2.03
N ARG A 13 -5.91 3.31 -0.95
CA ARG A 13 -6.21 4.73 -0.78
C ARG A 13 -5.42 5.27 0.40
N THR A 14 -4.84 6.45 0.24
CA THR A 14 -4.23 7.19 1.35
C THR A 14 -5.21 8.22 1.91
N VAL A 15 -5.34 8.29 3.23
CA VAL A 15 -6.14 9.27 3.94
C VAL A 15 -5.25 10.05 4.91
N PRO A 16 -5.23 11.39 4.89
CA PRO A 16 -4.56 12.17 5.92
C PRO A 16 -5.13 11.86 7.31
N ASN A 17 -4.26 11.64 8.28
CA ASN A 17 -4.59 11.49 9.67
C ASN A 17 -4.39 12.83 10.37
N ASP A 18 -5.45 13.65 10.39
CA ASP A 18 -5.45 14.99 11.01
C ASP A 18 -5.41 14.98 12.55
N SER A 19 -5.14 13.82 13.15
CA SER A 19 -4.86 13.74 14.59
C SER A 19 -3.58 14.51 14.87
N LEU A 20 -3.73 15.73 15.42
CA LEU A 20 -2.73 16.78 15.69
C LEU A 20 -1.43 16.38 16.43
N SER A 21 -1.21 15.09 16.68
CA SER A 21 -0.10 14.49 17.43
C SER A 21 0.54 13.29 16.72
N SER A 22 0.09 12.93 15.51
CA SER A 22 0.47 11.64 14.93
C SER A 22 1.82 11.68 14.22
N ASN A 23 2.80 10.91 14.71
CA ASN A 23 4.00 10.55 13.94
C ASN A 23 3.65 9.72 12.67
N THR A 24 2.38 9.34 12.51
CA THR A 24 1.82 8.62 11.37
C THR A 24 0.73 9.49 10.72
N PRO A 25 1.13 10.50 9.90
CA PRO A 25 0.22 11.47 9.29
C PRO A 25 -0.68 10.89 8.19
N TYR A 26 -0.49 9.63 7.79
CA TYR A 26 -1.30 8.98 6.76
C TYR A 26 -1.77 7.60 7.20
N SER A 27 -2.99 7.26 6.78
CA SER A 27 -3.51 5.89 6.83
C SER A 27 -3.66 5.36 5.40
N HIS A 28 -3.03 4.23 5.11
CA HIS A 28 -3.12 3.56 3.82
C HIS A 28 -4.04 2.36 3.92
N ILE A 29 -5.13 2.37 3.14
CA ILE A 29 -6.22 1.39 3.24
C ILE A 29 -6.28 0.61 1.93
N VAL A 30 -6.24 -0.71 1.99
CA VAL A 30 -6.41 -1.58 0.82
C VAL A 30 -7.85 -1.49 0.31
N THR A 31 -8.03 -1.19 -0.97
CA THR A 31 -9.36 -1.01 -1.60
C THR A 31 -9.73 -2.16 -2.52
N SER A 32 -8.75 -2.86 -3.08
CA SER A 32 -8.97 -4.09 -3.85
C SER A 32 -7.73 -4.96 -3.79
N VAL A 33 -7.91 -6.28 -3.85
CA VAL A 33 -6.82 -7.26 -3.94
C VAL A 33 -7.05 -8.09 -5.20
N ASP A 34 -6.01 -8.26 -6.01
CA ASP A 34 -6.03 -9.21 -7.12
C ASP A 34 -5.86 -10.63 -6.55
N GLY A 35 -6.95 -11.39 -6.58
CA GLY A 35 -7.00 -12.75 -6.05
C GLY A 35 -6.19 -13.77 -6.86
N THR A 36 -5.70 -13.41 -8.04
CA THR A 36 -4.86 -14.29 -8.86
C THR A 36 -3.37 -14.19 -8.51
N ASN A 37 -2.97 -13.20 -7.70
CA ASN A 37 -1.58 -12.91 -7.40
C ASN A 37 -1.17 -13.37 -5.98
N SER A 38 0.13 -13.45 -5.71
CA SER A 38 0.73 -13.97 -4.46
C SER A 38 0.27 -13.25 -3.18
N ILE A 39 -0.32 -12.06 -3.28
CA ILE A 39 -0.80 -11.29 -2.14
C ILE A 39 -2.17 -11.77 -1.66
N GLY A 40 -3.07 -12.13 -2.57
CA GLY A 40 -4.38 -12.69 -2.22
C GLY A 40 -4.26 -14.02 -1.47
N THR A 41 -3.19 -14.78 -1.71
CA THR A 41 -2.89 -16.04 -1.01
C THR A 41 -2.20 -15.84 0.33
N GLN A 42 -1.56 -14.68 0.57
CA GLN A 42 -0.89 -14.34 1.83
C GLN A 42 -1.78 -13.65 2.86
N GLY A 43 -3.08 -13.50 2.56
CA GLY A 43 -4.09 -13.09 3.53
C GLY A 43 -4.34 -11.60 3.64
N LEU A 44 -3.76 -10.77 2.75
CA LEU A 44 -4.14 -9.36 2.62
C LEU A 44 -5.58 -9.24 2.13
N ARG A 45 -6.37 -8.37 2.76
CA ARG A 45 -7.80 -8.18 2.48
C ARG A 45 -8.13 -6.72 2.24
N VAL A 46 -9.26 -6.51 1.58
CA VAL A 46 -9.87 -5.18 1.48
C VAL A 46 -10.18 -4.66 2.89
N ASN A 47 -9.92 -3.38 3.10
CA ASN A 47 -9.98 -2.65 4.37
C ASN A 47 -8.82 -2.92 5.35
N ASP A 48 -7.81 -3.70 4.97
CA ASP A 48 -6.58 -3.77 5.76
C ASP A 48 -5.79 -2.45 5.69
N PHE A 49 -5.05 -2.16 6.76
CA PHE A 49 -4.14 -1.03 6.83
C PHE A 49 -2.72 -1.44 6.49
N ILE A 50 -2.07 -0.66 5.63
CA ILE A 50 -0.66 -0.85 5.26
C ILE A 50 0.19 -0.02 6.24
N LEU A 51 0.74 -0.68 7.25
CA LEU A 51 1.57 -0.05 8.28
C LEU A 51 3.05 -0.05 7.87
N SER A 52 3.50 -1.14 7.25
CA SER A 52 4.90 -1.32 6.85
C SER A 52 5.03 -2.15 5.57
N ILE A 53 6.13 -1.96 4.86
CA ILE A 53 6.53 -2.79 3.71
C ILE A 53 7.99 -3.18 3.91
N ASN A 54 8.28 -4.49 3.88
CA ASN A 54 9.62 -5.05 4.14
C ASN A 54 10.23 -4.50 5.45
N ASP A 55 9.46 -4.57 6.54
CA ASP A 55 9.83 -4.09 7.89
C ASP A 55 10.07 -2.58 8.03
N GLU A 56 9.86 -1.79 6.97
CA GLU A 56 9.93 -0.33 7.03
C GLU A 56 8.53 0.27 7.16
N ASN A 57 8.31 1.09 8.20
CA ASN A 57 7.09 1.87 8.37
C ASN A 57 6.82 2.71 7.10
N VAL A 58 5.56 2.82 6.70
CA VAL A 58 5.15 3.64 5.54
C VAL A 58 4.09 4.69 5.87
N GLU A 59 3.57 4.73 7.10
CA GLU A 59 2.49 5.65 7.49
C GLU A 59 2.89 7.14 7.50
N TYR A 60 4.17 7.43 7.33
CA TYR A 60 4.70 8.79 7.14
C TYR A 60 4.82 9.19 5.66
N LEU A 61 4.63 8.25 4.73
CA LEU A 61 4.71 8.48 3.30
C LEU A 61 3.35 8.98 2.78
N ASN A 62 3.38 10.00 1.96
CA ASN A 62 2.18 10.38 1.21
C ASN A 62 1.89 9.33 0.11
N HIS A 63 0.77 9.51 -0.60
CA HIS A 63 0.35 8.58 -1.64
C HIS A 63 1.42 8.33 -2.73
N GLU A 64 1.97 9.39 -3.31
CA GLU A 64 2.99 9.28 -4.38
C GLU A 64 4.26 8.60 -3.89
N GLN A 65 4.73 8.94 -2.69
CA GLN A 65 5.92 8.33 -2.09
C GLN A 65 5.74 6.83 -1.84
N LEU A 66 4.55 6.40 -1.40
CA LEU A 66 4.25 4.99 -1.21
C LEU A 66 4.15 4.26 -2.56
N GLU A 67 3.54 4.87 -3.58
CA GLU A 67 3.53 4.30 -4.94
C GLU A 67 4.95 4.10 -5.48
N ASP A 68 5.81 5.11 -5.35
CA ASP A 68 7.18 5.03 -5.83
C ASP A 68 7.97 3.95 -5.09
N LYS A 69 7.73 3.78 -3.78
CA LYS A 69 8.33 2.69 -2.99
C LYS A 69 7.88 1.32 -3.51
N LEU A 70 6.59 1.13 -3.73
CA LEU A 70 6.02 -0.12 -4.28
C LEU A 70 6.58 -0.43 -5.67
N ARG A 71 6.69 0.58 -6.55
CA ARG A 71 7.28 0.41 -7.89
C ARG A 71 8.76 0.01 -7.82
N ARG A 72 9.53 0.61 -6.90
CA ARG A 72 10.94 0.26 -6.73
C ARG A 72 11.11 -1.17 -6.26
N ILE A 73 10.32 -1.62 -5.30
CA ILE A 73 10.34 -3.01 -4.81
C ILE A 73 10.01 -3.97 -5.96
N ASN A 74 8.96 -3.68 -6.72
CA ASN A 74 8.57 -4.50 -7.86
C ASN A 74 9.64 -4.56 -8.98
N ASN A 75 10.42 -3.48 -9.16
CA ASN A 75 11.48 -3.42 -10.16
C ASN A 75 12.85 -3.90 -9.65
N SER A 76 13.00 -4.17 -8.35
CA SER A 76 14.27 -4.65 -7.76
C SER A 76 14.30 -6.16 -7.55
N GLU A 77 13.18 -6.86 -7.78
CA GLU A 77 13.08 -8.33 -7.88
C GLU A 77 13.41 -8.80 -9.32
N THR A 78 14.56 -8.39 -9.87
CA THR A 78 15.12 -8.95 -11.13
C THR A 78 16.50 -9.57 -10.92
#